data_AF-A0A831Z8L1-F1
#
_entry.id   AF-A0A831Z8L1-F1
#
_cell.length_a   1.000
_cell.length_b   1.000
_cell.length_c   1.000
_cell.angle_alpha   90.00
_cell.angle_beta   90.00
_cell.angle_gamma   90.00
#
_symmetry.space_group_name_H-M   'P 1'
#
loop_
_entity.id
_entity.type
_entity.pdbx_description
1 polymer ?
#
loop_
_entity_poly.entity_id
_entity_poly.type
_entity_poly.pdbx_seq_one_letter_code
_entity_poly.pdbx_strand_id
1 'polypeptide(L)'
;KKRELTSIETYTLDYAKKFSKTNAENARKAVEELVKLGLPDNIAVQLVNIMPEDEDEIRALLAPYMRALTSNQIKGILEILEKYKAKPEG
;
A
#
# COMPACT_ATOMS: atom_id res chain seq x y z
N LYS A 1 9.87 31.06 10.41
CA LYS A 1 10.30 30.31 11.61
C LYS A 1 10.15 28.82 11.31
N LYS A 2 11.20 28.01 11.47
CA LYS A 2 11.12 26.54 11.38
C LYS A 2 10.65 26.04 12.74
N ARG A 3 9.49 25.37 12.78
CA ARG A 3 8.93 24.76 14.00
C ARG A 3 9.66 23.44 14.23
N GLU A 4 10.03 23.14 15.47
CA GLU A 4 10.53 21.82 15.84
C GLU A 4 9.37 20.83 15.96
N LEU A 5 9.61 19.58 15.57
CA LEU A 5 8.60 18.52 15.70
C LEU A 5 8.41 18.18 17.18
N THR A 6 7.16 17.91 17.57
CA THR A 6 6.89 17.31 18.87
C THR A 6 7.41 15.88 18.91
N SER A 7 7.57 15.30 20.10
CA SER A 7 8.00 13.91 20.24
C SER A 7 7.12 12.94 19.43
N ILE A 8 5.79 13.13 19.44
CA ILE A 8 4.85 12.27 18.69
C ILE A 8 5.06 12.41 17.18
N GLU A 9 5.27 13.63 16.68
CA GLU A 9 5.52 13.87 15.26
C GLU A 9 6.85 13.24 14.81
N THR A 10 7.89 13.32 15.64
CA THR A 10 9.18 12.68 15.40
C THR A 10 9.05 11.16 15.35
N TYR A 11 8.42 10.54 16.35
CA TYR A 11 8.21 9.09 16.36
C TYR A 11 7.36 8.62 15.18
N THR A 12 6.33 9.38 14.81
CA THR A 12 5.48 9.07 13.66
C THR A 12 6.27 9.14 12.36
N LEU A 13 7.12 10.15 12.19
CA LEU A 13 7.98 10.30 11.02
C LEU A 13 9.01 9.16 10.93
N ASP A 14 9.63 8.79 12.04
CA ASP A 14 10.62 7.70 12.07
C ASP A 14 9.97 6.36 11.75
N TYR A 15 8.78 6.10 12.29
CA TYR A 15 7.98 4.93 11.93
C TYR A 15 7.67 4.93 10.43
N ALA A 16 7.12 6.02 9.89
CA ALA A 16 6.78 6.13 8.48
C ALA A 16 7.99 5.88 7.58
N LYS A 17 9.15 6.46 7.90
CA LYS A 17 10.41 6.22 7.15
C LYS A 17 10.86 4.76 7.21
N LYS A 18 10.79 4.12 8.38
CA LYS A 18 11.28 2.76 8.60
C LYS A 18 10.40 1.70 7.92
N PHE A 19 9.09 1.90 7.91
CA PHE A 19 8.14 0.90 7.44
C PHE A 19 7.61 1.17 6.02
N SER A 20 7.97 2.29 5.40
CA SER A 20 7.57 2.60 4.03
C SER A 20 8.07 1.53 3.06
N LYS A 21 7.15 0.93 2.31
CA LYS A 21 7.44 -0.08 1.28
C LYS A 21 7.72 0.53 -0.09
N THR A 22 7.47 1.83 -0.23
CA THR A 22 7.71 2.59 -1.46
C THR A 22 7.90 4.08 -1.15
N ASN A 23 8.16 4.91 -2.16
CA ASN A 23 8.23 6.36 -1.99
C ASN A 23 6.84 7.02 -2.08
N ALA A 24 6.72 8.26 -1.63
CA ALA A 24 5.43 8.96 -1.55
C ALA A 24 4.73 9.12 -2.92
N GLU A 25 5.48 9.26 -4.01
CA GLU A 25 4.91 9.40 -5.35
C GLU A 25 4.35 8.07 -5.86
N ASN A 26 5.11 6.99 -5.72
CA ASN A 26 4.71 5.64 -6.08
C ASN A 26 3.53 5.16 -5.24
N ALA A 27 3.51 5.46 -3.93
CA ALA A 27 2.38 5.13 -3.07
C ALA A 27 1.07 5.76 -3.59
N ARG A 28 1.09 7.05 -3.96
CA ARG A 28 -0.09 7.72 -4.51
C ARG A 28 -0.55 7.10 -5.82
N LYS A 29 0.38 6.85 -6.74
CA LYS A 29 0.09 6.21 -8.03
C LYS A 29 -0.49 4.80 -7.87
N ALA A 30 0.05 4.00 -6.94
CA ALA A 30 -0.46 2.68 -6.63
C ALA A 30 -1.89 2.73 -6.09
N VAL A 31 -2.19 3.62 -5.14
CA VAL A 31 -3.55 3.82 -4.62
C VAL A 31 -4.50 4.23 -5.75
N GLU A 32 -4.12 5.18 -6.59
CA GLU A 32 -4.96 5.62 -7.72
C GLU A 32 -5.26 4.47 -8.71
N GLU A 33 -4.29 3.63 -9.05
CA GLU A 33 -4.51 2.49 -9.95
C GLU A 33 -5.39 1.41 -9.30
N LEU A 34 -5.20 1.13 -8.01
CA LEU A 34 -6.03 0.19 -7.25
C LEU A 34 -7.49 0.68 -7.13
N VAL A 35 -7.70 1.98 -6.91
CA VAL A 35 -9.05 2.57 -6.88
C VAL A 35 -9.71 2.50 -8.26
N LYS A 36 -8.97 2.73 -9.35
CA LYS A 36 -9.47 2.56 -10.73
C LYS A 36 -9.85 1.12 -11.06
N LEU A 37 -9.22 0.13 -10.41
CA LEU A 37 -9.59 -1.28 -10.48
C LEU A 37 -10.93 -1.59 -9.76
N GLY A 38 -11.49 -0.61 -9.03
CA GLY A 38 -12.75 -0.72 -8.31
C GLY A 38 -12.60 -1.02 -6.82
N LEU A 39 -11.39 -0.91 -6.26
CA LEU A 39 -11.19 -1.06 -4.82
C LEU A 39 -11.63 0.21 -4.06
N PRO A 40 -12.22 0.06 -2.86
CA PRO A 40 -12.42 1.19 -1.96
C PRO A 40 -11.08 1.84 -1.59
N ASP A 41 -11.07 3.17 -1.46
CA ASP A 41 -9.87 3.95 -1.15
C ASP A 41 -9.13 3.45 0.11
N ASN A 42 -9.86 3.18 1.19
CA ASN A 42 -9.28 2.65 2.43
C ASN A 42 -8.60 1.28 2.25
N ILE A 43 -9.10 0.46 1.33
CA ILE A 43 -8.53 -0.86 1.02
C ILE A 43 -7.28 -0.71 0.15
N ALA A 44 -7.34 0.15 -0.86
CA ALA A 44 -6.17 0.47 -1.69
C ALA A 44 -5.01 0.99 -0.83
N VAL A 45 -5.28 1.88 0.13
CA VAL A 45 -4.28 2.39 1.08
C VAL A 45 -3.69 1.27 1.94
N GLN A 46 -4.51 0.34 2.45
CA GLN A 46 -4.00 -0.80 3.23
C GLN A 46 -3.11 -1.73 2.41
N LEU A 47 -3.49 -2.02 1.17
CA LEU A 47 -2.69 -2.85 0.27
C LEU A 47 -1.32 -2.21 -0.01
N VAL A 48 -1.26 -0.89 -0.22
CA VAL A 48 0.01 -0.19 -0.43
C VAL A 48 0.87 -0.13 0.84
N ASN A 49 0.26 0.01 2.02
CA ASN A 49 0.98 0.03 3.29
C ASN A 49 1.62 -1.33 3.62
N ILE A 50 0.90 -2.42 3.33
CA ILE A 50 1.33 -3.78 3.65
C ILE A 50 2.24 -4.34 2.55
N MET A 51 1.93 -4.01 1.29
CA MET A 51 2.62 -4.45 0.08
C MET A 51 2.72 -5.99 -0.02
N PRO A 52 1.57 -6.71 -0.07
CA PRO A 52 1.57 -8.17 -0.12
C PRO A 52 2.32 -8.70 -1.34
N GLU A 53 2.95 -9.85 -1.16
CA GLU A 53 3.84 -10.47 -2.15
C GLU A 53 3.20 -11.65 -2.90
N ASP A 54 2.06 -12.14 -2.42
CA ASP A 54 1.33 -13.24 -3.06
C ASP A 54 -0.20 -13.08 -2.97
N GLU A 55 -0.90 -13.94 -3.71
CA GLU A 55 -2.35 -13.94 -3.78
C GLU A 55 -3.01 -14.30 -2.43
N ASP A 56 -2.36 -15.10 -1.59
CA ASP A 56 -2.92 -15.58 -0.32
C ASP A 56 -2.88 -14.48 0.75
N GLU A 57 -1.83 -13.64 0.76
CA GLU A 57 -1.78 -12.43 1.56
C GLU A 57 -2.87 -11.44 1.15
N ILE A 58 -3.07 -11.22 -0.15
CA ILE A 58 -4.17 -10.38 -0.66
C ILE A 58 -5.51 -10.94 -0.18
N ARG A 59 -5.72 -12.26 -0.28
CA ARG A 59 -6.94 -12.91 0.20
C ARG A 59 -7.13 -12.72 1.71
N ALA A 60 -6.08 -12.87 2.51
CA ALA A 60 -6.14 -12.70 3.95
C ALA A 60 -6.52 -11.25 4.34
N LEU A 61 -5.94 -10.25 3.68
CA LEU A 61 -6.24 -8.83 3.90
C LEU A 61 -7.67 -8.46 3.50
N LEU A 62 -8.16 -9.07 2.43
CA LEU A 62 -9.45 -8.75 1.84
C LEU A 62 -10.57 -9.68 2.32
N ALA A 63 -10.30 -10.68 3.15
CA ALA A 63 -11.28 -11.63 3.68
C ALA A 63 -12.52 -10.97 4.32
N PRO A 64 -12.41 -9.84 5.06
CA PRO A 64 -13.60 -9.12 5.56
C PRO A 64 -14.43 -8.44 4.45
N TYR A 65 -13.83 -8.19 3.29
CA TYR A 65 -14.37 -7.41 2.16
C TYR A 65 -14.68 -8.29 0.93
N MET A 66 -14.52 -9.61 1.06
CA MET A 66 -14.28 -10.57 -0.03
C MET A 66 -15.43 -10.88 -0.98
N ARG A 67 -16.61 -10.27 -0.81
CA ARG A 67 -17.83 -10.75 -1.50
C ARG A 67 -17.82 -10.64 -3.03
N ALA A 68 -16.78 -10.08 -3.67
CA ALA A 68 -16.82 -9.83 -5.12
C ALA A 68 -15.48 -9.86 -5.89
N LEU A 69 -14.34 -10.27 -5.32
CA LEU A 69 -13.06 -10.21 -6.07
C LEU A 69 -12.80 -11.50 -6.86
N THR A 70 -12.67 -11.34 -8.17
CA THR A 70 -12.30 -12.42 -9.09
C THR A 70 -10.79 -12.70 -9.05
N SER A 71 -10.36 -13.90 -9.47
CA SER A 71 -8.93 -14.23 -9.57
C SER A 71 -8.16 -13.26 -10.47
N ASN A 72 -8.81 -12.72 -11.51
CA ASN A 72 -8.21 -11.71 -12.39
C ASN A 72 -7.97 -10.38 -11.66
N GLN A 73 -8.89 -9.97 -10.78
CA GLN A 73 -8.69 -8.77 -9.96
C GLN A 73 -7.56 -8.97 -8.95
N ILE A 74 -7.46 -10.15 -8.31
CA ILE A 74 -6.36 -10.46 -7.38
C ILE A 74 -5.01 -10.37 -8.09
N LYS A 75 -4.90 -10.94 -9.29
CA LYS A 75 -3.68 -10.83 -10.11
C LYS A 75 -3.36 -9.39 -10.49
N GLY A 76 -4.36 -8.63 -10.93
CA GLY A 76 -4.19 -7.22 -11.25
C GLY A 76 -3.72 -6.38 -10.06
N ILE A 77 -4.20 -6.68 -8.85
CA ILE A 77 -3.71 -6.05 -7.62
C ILE A 77 -2.23 -6.35 -7.41
N LEU A 78 -1.83 -7.62 -7.52
CA LEU A 78 -0.45 -8.03 -7.31
C LEU A 78 0.50 -7.38 -8.33
N GLU A 79 0.10 -7.31 -9.60
CA GLU A 79 0.86 -6.64 -10.67
C GLU A 79 1.03 -5.14 -10.40
N ILE A 80 -0.02 -4.45 -9.94
CA ILE A 80 0.05 -3.02 -9.58
C ILE A 80 1.02 -2.83 -8.42
N LEU A 81 0.92 -3.65 -7.36
CA LEU A 81 1.79 -3.54 -6.19
C LEU A 81 3.26 -3.77 -6.54
N GLU A 82 3.57 -4.81 -7.32
CA GLU A 82 4.93 -5.12 -7.74
C GLU A 82 5.56 -4.00 -8.59
N LYS A 83 4.77 -3.38 -9.48
CA LYS A 83 5.18 -2.22 -10.28
C LYS A 83 5.64 -1.03 -9.43
N TYR A 84 5.05 -0.83 -8.25
CA TYR A 84 5.32 0.31 -7.38
C TYR A 84 6.16 0.00 -6.16
N LYS A 85 6.49 -1.27 -5.91
CA LYS A 85 7.38 -1.69 -4.83
C LYS A 85 8.74 -1.03 -4.97
N ALA A 86 9.30 -0.52 -3.87
CA ALA A 86 10.68 -0.06 -3.90
C ALA A 86 11.58 -1.25 -4.25
N LYS A 87 12.44 -1.10 -5.26
CA LYS A 87 13.51 -2.08 -5.47
C LYS A 87 14.40 -2.05 -4.23
N PRO A 88 14.80 -3.20 -3.66
CA PRO A 88 15.82 -3.19 -2.62
C PRO A 88 17.03 -2.47 -3.20
N GLU A 89 17.44 -1.38 -2.54
CA GLU A 89 18.77 -0.83 -2.78
C GLU A 89 19.75 -1.96 -2.42
N GLY A 90 20.47 -2.46 -3.42
CA GLY A 90 21.42 -3.57 -3.27
C GLY A 90 22.64 -3.18 -2.45
#